data_AF-A0AA96LAQ7-F1
#
_entry.id   AF-A0AA96LAQ7-F1
#
_cell.length_a   1.000
_cell.length_b   1.000
_cell.length_c   1.000
_cell.angle_alpha   90.00
_cell.angle_beta   90.00
_cell.angle_gamma   90.00
#
_symmetry.space_group_name_H-M   'P 1'
#
loop_
_entity.id
_entity.type
_entity.pdbx_description
1 polymer ?
#
loop_
_entity_poly.entity_id
_entity_poly.type
_entity_poly.pdbx_seq_one_letter_code
_entity_poly.pdbx_strand_id
1 'polypeptide(L)'
;MDDNKRDYDDFFRSSDNRSEQDRSEQDGDRRDETAGKEQGGEKPSYYYSYGPYKSQENTSITPSDGVEMTPPRPVRPLDGQTDAKVQQPLATWSANPSKPRSRFRSTFAAFMAGAVLVGGLMFASDKSNLFTGSQGVMSGTGGSSSAAASNNSSVKGAALDIARPNNIAQIVQNSSPAVVKIETFVKPKASSGRGRSLLDDPFFRQFFGDGSGGSESQPNTAQPVGMGSGFIFEKSGYILTNQHVVDGADEIQVTIEGNDKPYTAKLLGNSADLDLAVIKIEGDNFPVLPMAANTDQINVGDWVVAIGNPYGFDHTVTVGVLSAKEREIPISEGQTSRTYKHLMQTDASINPGNSGGPLLNLNGEVVGINTAVSAQAQGIGFAIPINTIQEVVDKLKNNVKIPKEPAPYVGVSLGNIDQNAQKQLGLSSTDGAYAADVVLGSPAFKAGIKKYDVITGINGTPVKNSEELVKKIQASKVGDKITLNLIRDGKKVDVEVTVGDRNNDENLQQQQQQQ
;
A
#
# COMPACT_ATOMS: atom_id res chain seq x y z
N MET A 1 -54.20 -15.86 -6.79
CA MET A 1 -54.45 -16.96 -7.74
C MET A 1 -53.18 -17.16 -8.56
N ASP A 2 -52.04 -17.55 -7.97
CA ASP A 2 -51.76 -18.87 -7.34
C ASP A 2 -52.04 -19.95 -8.41
N ASP A 3 -51.07 -20.62 -9.02
CA ASP A 3 -50.11 -21.62 -8.49
C ASP A 3 -50.39 -22.95 -9.23
N ASN A 4 -49.47 -23.91 -9.44
CA ASN A 4 -48.02 -23.93 -9.21
C ASN A 4 -47.34 -24.76 -10.35
N LYS A 5 -46.04 -25.04 -10.22
CA LYS A 5 -45.15 -25.62 -11.26
C LYS A 5 -45.39 -27.10 -11.55
N ARG A 6 -44.83 -27.57 -12.67
CA ARG A 6 -44.48 -28.98 -12.92
C ARG A 6 -42.98 -29.17 -12.74
N ASP A 7 -42.59 -30.41 -12.43
CA ASP A 7 -41.21 -30.84 -12.23
C ASP A 7 -40.93 -32.08 -13.09
N TYR A 8 -39.67 -32.28 -13.53
CA TYR A 8 -39.26 -33.42 -14.37
C TYR A 8 -37.74 -33.67 -14.28
N ASP A 9 -37.31 -34.37 -13.24
CA ASP A 9 -36.01 -35.05 -13.17
C ASP A 9 -36.07 -36.38 -13.95
N ASP A 10 -35.45 -36.45 -15.14
CA ASP A 10 -35.13 -37.75 -15.79
C ASP A 10 -34.05 -37.63 -16.89
N PHE A 11 -32.78 -37.38 -16.53
CA PHE A 11 -31.68 -37.30 -17.52
C PHE A 11 -30.30 -37.84 -17.09
N PHE A 12 -30.25 -38.86 -16.23
CA PHE A 12 -29.00 -39.55 -15.90
C PHE A 12 -29.16 -41.08 -15.81
N ARG A 13 -28.72 -41.82 -16.85
CA ARG A 13 -27.61 -42.81 -16.76
C ARG A 13 -27.37 -43.70 -17.99
N SER A 14 -26.14 -44.22 -18.00
CA SER A 14 -25.65 -45.44 -18.67
C SER A 14 -25.47 -45.44 -20.19
N SER A 15 -24.22 -45.63 -20.61
CA SER A 15 -23.85 -46.68 -21.55
C SER A 15 -22.42 -47.14 -21.23
N ASP A 16 -22.16 -48.44 -21.32
CA ASP A 16 -20.87 -49.04 -20.99
C ASP A 16 -20.73 -50.40 -21.74
N ASN A 17 -19.49 -50.90 -21.83
CA ASN A 17 -19.10 -52.29 -22.18
C ASN A 17 -19.00 -52.70 -23.68
N ARG A 18 -18.19 -53.76 -23.91
CA ARG A 18 -17.63 -54.40 -25.13
C ARG A 18 -16.29 -53.81 -25.61
N SER A 19 -15.25 -54.62 -25.91
CA SER A 19 -15.05 -56.07 -25.71
C SER A 19 -13.57 -56.46 -25.91
N GLU A 20 -13.10 -57.54 -25.27
CA GLU A 20 -11.73 -58.08 -25.36
C GLU A 20 -11.53 -59.17 -26.44
N GLN A 21 -10.25 -59.50 -26.69
CA GLN A 21 -9.60 -60.57 -27.49
C GLN A 21 -8.98 -60.08 -28.83
N ASP A 22 -7.70 -60.32 -29.14
CA ASP A 22 -7.01 -61.64 -29.18
C ASP A 22 -5.49 -61.57 -28.84
N ARG A 23 -4.73 -62.63 -29.13
CA ARG A 23 -3.38 -62.97 -28.64
C ARG A 23 -2.22 -62.63 -29.60
N SER A 24 -0.99 -62.54 -29.07
CA SER A 24 0.15 -63.41 -29.48
C SER A 24 1.42 -63.13 -28.66
N GLU A 25 2.34 -64.09 -28.63
CA GLU A 25 3.61 -64.08 -27.89
C GLU A 25 4.81 -63.92 -28.85
N GLN A 26 5.93 -63.31 -28.43
CA GLN A 26 7.25 -63.71 -28.92
C GLN A 26 8.40 -63.37 -27.96
N ASP A 27 9.32 -64.32 -27.79
CA ASP A 27 10.59 -64.20 -27.05
C ASP A 27 11.73 -63.58 -27.89
N GLY A 28 12.79 -63.14 -27.20
CA GLY A 28 14.14 -63.62 -27.59
C GLY A 28 15.26 -62.58 -27.80
N ASP A 29 16.25 -62.61 -26.89
CA ASP A 29 17.69 -62.33 -27.10
C ASP A 29 18.14 -60.94 -27.64
N ARG A 30 19.43 -60.57 -27.65
CA ARG A 30 20.47 -60.57 -26.58
C ARG A 30 21.77 -59.92 -27.12
N ARG A 31 22.60 -59.37 -26.21
CA ARG A 31 24.03 -58.98 -26.40
C ARG A 31 24.29 -57.84 -27.39
N ASP A 32 25.43 -57.14 -27.43
CA ASP A 32 26.46 -56.70 -26.45
C ASP A 32 27.10 -55.42 -27.12
N GLU A 33 28.30 -54.85 -26.92
CA GLU A 33 29.50 -55.14 -26.12
C GLU A 33 30.35 -53.86 -25.93
N THR A 34 30.89 -53.58 -24.73
CA THR A 34 32.08 -52.70 -24.45
C THR A 34 32.05 -51.19 -24.80
N ALA A 35 32.86 -50.29 -24.21
CA ALA A 35 33.63 -50.27 -22.94
C ALA A 35 34.05 -48.82 -22.59
N GLY A 36 34.34 -48.50 -21.32
CA GLY A 36 34.90 -47.21 -20.94
C GLY A 36 35.19 -47.02 -19.44
N LYS A 37 36.44 -46.64 -19.11
CA LYS A 37 36.94 -46.16 -17.80
C LYS A 37 36.29 -44.80 -17.42
N GLU A 38 36.44 -44.21 -16.21
CA GLU A 38 37.36 -44.45 -15.08
C GLU A 38 36.73 -44.02 -13.72
N GLN A 39 37.57 -43.77 -12.69
CA GLN A 39 37.16 -43.52 -11.30
C GLN A 39 36.84 -42.04 -10.96
N GLY A 40 36.01 -41.85 -9.93
CA GLY A 40 36.20 -40.82 -8.89
C GLY A 40 35.69 -39.40 -9.16
N GLY A 41 34.93 -38.85 -8.20
CA GLY A 41 34.56 -37.43 -8.19
C GLY A 41 33.29 -37.13 -7.39
N GLU A 42 33.43 -36.65 -6.15
CA GLU A 42 32.33 -36.03 -5.42
C GLU A 42 31.92 -34.72 -6.11
N LYS A 43 30.62 -34.48 -6.28
CA LYS A 43 30.10 -33.29 -6.96
C LYS A 43 29.77 -32.20 -5.93
N PRO A 44 30.47 -31.05 -5.89
CA PRO A 44 30.07 -29.92 -5.06
C PRO A 44 28.77 -29.29 -5.59
N SER A 45 27.77 -29.13 -4.72
CA SER A 45 26.53 -28.43 -5.04
C SER A 45 26.71 -26.92 -4.95
N TYR A 46 26.95 -26.26 -6.09
CA TYR A 46 27.06 -24.80 -6.15
C TYR A 46 25.69 -24.12 -6.06
N TYR A 47 25.51 -23.30 -5.02
CA TYR A 47 24.31 -22.46 -4.83
C TYR A 47 24.57 -21.05 -5.37
N TYR A 48 23.95 -20.69 -6.50
CA TYR A 48 24.12 -19.37 -7.13
C TYR A 48 23.02 -18.40 -6.69
N SER A 49 23.36 -17.46 -5.82
CA SER A 49 22.53 -16.29 -5.52
C SER A 49 22.75 -15.18 -6.57
N TYR A 50 21.74 -14.87 -7.37
CA TYR A 50 21.80 -13.75 -8.33
C TYR A 50 21.52 -12.41 -7.65
N GLY A 51 22.55 -11.58 -7.50
CA GLY A 51 22.42 -10.15 -7.20
C GLY A 51 22.16 -9.32 -8.47
N PRO A 52 21.32 -8.26 -8.43
CA PRO A 52 20.69 -7.70 -9.63
C PRO A 52 21.49 -6.56 -10.31
N TYR A 53 22.81 -6.69 -10.49
CA TYR A 53 23.59 -5.71 -11.26
C TYR A 53 24.61 -6.38 -12.21
N LYS A 54 24.50 -6.05 -13.51
CA LYS A 54 25.55 -6.25 -14.52
C LYS A 54 25.71 -4.97 -15.32
N SER A 55 26.76 -4.22 -15.05
CA SER A 55 27.33 -3.27 -16.01
C SER A 55 28.21 -4.01 -17.01
N GLN A 56 28.11 -3.68 -18.30
CA GLN A 56 29.19 -3.94 -19.25
C GLN A 56 30.03 -2.67 -19.37
N GLU A 57 31.31 -2.75 -19.05
CA GLU A 57 32.32 -1.96 -19.75
C GLU A 57 33.66 -2.71 -19.75
N ASN A 58 34.51 -2.42 -20.73
CA ASN A 58 35.59 -3.30 -21.15
C ASN A 58 36.94 -2.60 -21.10
N THR A 59 37.69 -2.82 -20.01
CA THR A 59 39.03 -2.23 -19.81
C THR A 59 39.99 -3.27 -19.27
N SER A 60 41.05 -3.55 -20.03
CA SER A 60 42.10 -4.50 -19.67
C SER A 60 43.11 -3.88 -18.69
N ILE A 61 43.30 -4.51 -17.53
CA ILE A 61 44.35 -4.15 -16.56
C ILE A 61 45.08 -5.42 -16.11
N THR A 62 46.42 -5.36 -16.09
CA THR A 62 47.33 -6.44 -15.71
C THR A 62 47.26 -6.73 -14.19
N PRO A 63 47.33 -8.00 -13.73
CA PRO A 63 47.41 -8.30 -12.31
C PRO A 63 48.73 -7.85 -11.70
N SER A 64 48.67 -7.36 -10.46
CA SER A 64 49.82 -7.15 -9.57
C SER A 64 49.49 -7.66 -8.16
N ASP A 65 50.52 -8.00 -7.40
CA ASP A 65 50.43 -8.91 -6.24
C ASP A 65 49.66 -8.37 -5.02
N GLY A 66 49.18 -9.31 -4.18
CA GLY A 66 49.05 -9.09 -2.73
C GLY A 66 47.65 -9.15 -2.13
N VAL A 67 47.11 -10.36 -1.91
CA VAL A 67 46.04 -10.59 -0.91
C VAL A 67 46.37 -11.84 -0.09
N GLU A 68 46.44 -11.69 1.23
CA GLU A 68 46.82 -12.75 2.18
C GLU A 68 45.59 -13.58 2.58
N MET A 69 45.63 -14.90 2.30
CA MET A 69 44.53 -15.82 2.60
C MET A 69 44.72 -16.49 3.97
N THR A 70 43.88 -16.15 4.95
CA THR A 70 43.81 -16.86 6.24
C THR A 70 42.86 -18.06 6.15
N PRO A 71 43.30 -19.31 6.44
CA PRO A 71 42.43 -20.49 6.32
C PRO A 71 41.42 -20.60 7.48
N PRO A 72 40.17 -21.06 7.21
CA PRO A 72 39.14 -21.21 8.24
C PRO A 72 39.38 -22.40 9.16
N ARG A 73 38.88 -22.32 10.40
CA ARG A 73 38.91 -23.42 11.39
C ARG A 73 37.66 -24.31 11.26
N PRO A 74 37.79 -25.66 11.33
CA PRO A 74 36.64 -26.55 11.35
C PRO A 74 35.90 -26.50 12.71
N VAL A 75 34.58 -26.69 12.66
CA VAL A 75 33.70 -26.81 13.83
C VAL A 75 33.22 -28.27 13.94
N ARG A 76 33.01 -28.77 15.16
CA ARG A 76 32.53 -30.15 15.37
C ARG A 76 31.07 -30.32 14.90
N PRO A 77 30.70 -31.48 14.32
CA PRO A 77 29.31 -31.86 14.14
C PRO A 77 28.63 -32.17 15.49
N LEU A 78 27.29 -32.22 15.48
CA LEU A 78 26.46 -32.61 16.60
C LEU A 78 25.96 -34.06 16.38
N ASP A 79 26.18 -34.96 17.33
CA ASP A 79 25.80 -36.37 17.16
C ASP A 79 24.28 -36.60 17.26
N GLY A 80 23.75 -37.46 16.38
CA GLY A 80 22.35 -37.85 16.34
C GLY A 80 22.03 -39.05 17.24
N GLN A 81 20.86 -39.01 17.88
CA GLN A 81 20.39 -40.07 18.79
C GLN A 81 19.64 -41.18 18.03
N THR A 82 19.93 -42.45 18.35
CA THR A 82 19.16 -43.63 17.90
C THR A 82 18.99 -44.64 19.04
N ASP A 83 17.91 -45.42 19.01
CA ASP A 83 17.45 -46.24 20.14
C ASP A 83 18.01 -47.67 20.17
N ALA A 84 18.39 -48.13 21.37
CA ALA A 84 18.43 -49.55 21.74
C ALA A 84 18.23 -49.74 23.25
N LYS A 85 17.52 -50.80 23.65
CA LYS A 85 17.31 -51.18 25.08
C LYS A 85 18.39 -52.16 25.55
N VAL A 86 18.75 -52.13 26.83
CA VAL A 86 18.59 -53.26 27.79
C VAL A 86 19.23 -52.97 29.18
N GLN A 87 18.46 -53.30 30.24
CA GLN A 87 18.81 -53.57 31.64
C GLN A 87 19.56 -52.55 32.54
N GLN A 88 19.08 -52.53 33.80
CA GLN A 88 19.67 -51.98 35.03
C GLN A 88 20.33 -53.14 35.82
N PRO A 89 21.19 -52.94 36.87
CA PRO A 89 20.91 -52.01 37.98
C PRO A 89 22.12 -51.35 38.72
N LEU A 90 21.76 -50.65 39.81
CA LEU A 90 22.52 -50.27 41.02
C LEU A 90 22.88 -48.79 41.26
N ALA A 91 22.62 -48.42 42.51
CA ALA A 91 22.85 -47.18 43.25
C ALA A 91 24.35 -46.90 43.49
N THR A 92 24.84 -45.71 43.87
CA THR A 92 24.25 -44.37 44.10
C THR A 92 25.38 -43.34 44.25
N TRP A 93 25.17 -42.08 43.81
CA TRP A 93 25.61 -40.90 44.58
C TRP A 93 24.87 -39.64 44.13
N SER A 94 24.42 -38.80 45.08
CA SER A 94 23.61 -37.61 44.81
C SER A 94 24.38 -36.32 45.11
N ALA A 95 24.80 -35.60 44.06
CA ALA A 95 25.35 -34.25 44.19
C ALA A 95 24.23 -33.20 44.13
N ASN A 96 24.16 -32.32 45.13
CA ASN A 96 23.09 -31.32 45.28
C ASN A 96 23.38 -30.05 44.44
N PRO A 97 22.57 -29.69 43.42
CA PRO A 97 22.82 -28.52 42.59
C PRO A 97 22.54 -27.22 43.35
N SER A 98 23.57 -26.39 43.53
CA SER A 98 23.46 -25.09 44.21
C SER A 98 22.54 -24.11 43.47
N LYS A 99 21.60 -23.47 44.18
CA LYS A 99 20.68 -22.46 43.63
C LYS A 99 21.43 -21.33 42.90
N PRO A 100 20.97 -20.89 41.71
CA PRO A 100 21.58 -19.77 41.00
C PRO A 100 21.44 -18.45 41.78
N ARG A 101 22.52 -17.68 41.89
CA ARG A 101 22.50 -16.33 42.50
C ARG A 101 21.88 -15.33 41.53
N SER A 102 20.89 -14.56 41.99
CA SER A 102 20.21 -13.55 41.18
C SER A 102 21.15 -12.42 40.77
N ARG A 103 21.26 -12.16 39.45
CA ARG A 103 22.05 -11.05 38.88
C ARG A 103 21.42 -9.67 39.11
N PHE A 104 20.18 -9.61 39.61
CA PHE A 104 19.41 -8.37 39.75
C PHE A 104 20.06 -7.37 40.72
N ARG A 105 20.79 -7.85 41.74
CA ARG A 105 21.49 -6.98 42.69
C ARG A 105 22.68 -6.25 42.05
N SER A 106 23.41 -6.90 41.13
CA SER A 106 24.51 -6.28 40.39
C SER A 106 24.04 -5.26 39.35
N THR A 107 22.94 -5.52 38.64
CA THR A 107 22.37 -4.55 37.68
C THR A 107 21.79 -3.33 38.39
N PHE A 108 21.06 -3.53 39.50
CA PHE A 108 20.54 -2.43 40.31
C PHE A 108 21.66 -1.57 40.93
N ALA A 109 22.72 -2.20 41.46
CA ALA A 109 23.88 -1.47 41.99
C ALA A 109 24.59 -0.64 40.91
N ALA A 110 24.77 -1.17 39.70
CA ALA A 110 25.36 -0.44 38.58
C ALA A 110 24.48 0.75 38.14
N PHE A 111 23.16 0.58 38.09
CA PHE A 111 22.21 1.66 37.79
C PHE A 111 22.27 2.78 38.83
N MET A 112 22.22 2.44 40.12
CA MET A 112 22.34 3.41 41.22
C MET A 112 23.68 4.16 41.20
N ALA A 113 24.79 3.48 40.91
CA ALA A 113 26.10 4.11 40.76
C ALA A 113 26.11 5.11 39.59
N GLY A 114 25.53 4.75 38.43
CA GLY A 114 25.39 5.65 37.29
C GLY A 114 24.55 6.89 37.60
N ALA A 115 23.41 6.72 38.27
CA ALA A 115 22.52 7.82 38.66
C ALA A 115 23.21 8.82 39.61
N VAL A 116 23.96 8.33 40.60
CA VAL A 116 24.76 9.18 41.51
C VAL A 116 25.87 9.92 40.77
N LEU A 117 26.53 9.28 39.81
CA LEU A 117 27.61 9.88 39.03
C LEU A 117 27.09 11.01 38.11
N VAL A 118 25.98 10.77 37.39
CA VAL A 118 25.33 11.78 36.55
C VAL A 118 24.79 12.95 37.38
N GLY A 119 24.09 12.67 38.49
CA GLY A 119 23.58 13.71 39.39
C GLY A 119 24.69 14.56 40.02
N GLY A 120 25.81 13.92 40.42
CA GLY A 120 27.00 14.60 40.92
C GLY A 120 27.67 15.50 39.87
N LEU A 121 27.75 15.05 38.61
CA LEU A 121 28.28 15.85 37.51
C LEU A 121 27.36 17.04 37.15
N MET A 122 26.04 16.85 37.14
CA MET A 122 25.08 17.95 36.95
C MET A 122 25.18 19.00 38.06
N PHE A 123 25.19 18.58 39.33
CA PHE A 123 25.34 19.51 40.45
C PHE A 123 26.70 20.23 40.43
N ALA A 124 27.77 19.55 40.03
CA ALA A 124 29.07 20.17 39.87
C ALA A 124 29.10 21.18 38.71
N SER A 125 28.47 20.89 37.57
CA SER A 125 28.47 21.78 36.40
C SER A 125 27.60 23.03 36.60
N ASP A 126 26.48 22.89 37.31
CA ASP A 126 25.61 23.99 37.76
C ASP A 126 26.38 24.91 38.73
N LYS A 127 26.93 24.36 39.82
CA LYS A 127 27.70 25.13 40.81
C LYS A 127 28.99 25.78 40.26
N SER A 128 29.45 25.36 39.08
CA SER A 128 30.62 25.94 38.40
C SER A 128 30.26 26.79 37.17
N ASN A 129 28.97 27.03 36.89
CA ASN A 129 28.47 27.78 35.74
C ASN A 129 29.01 27.32 34.37
N LEU A 130 29.43 26.05 34.24
CA LEU A 130 30.15 25.54 33.06
C LEU A 130 29.35 25.60 31.75
N PHE A 131 28.02 25.74 31.82
CA PHE A 131 27.12 25.77 30.66
C PHE A 131 26.23 27.01 30.59
N THR A 132 26.19 27.85 31.63
CA THR A 132 25.43 29.11 31.63
C THR A 132 26.26 30.24 31.03
N GLY A 133 26.45 30.18 29.71
CA GLY A 133 26.94 31.33 28.94
C GLY A 133 26.02 32.54 29.14
N SER A 134 26.58 33.75 29.23
CA SER A 134 25.85 34.94 29.67
C SER A 134 24.70 35.34 28.73
N GLN A 135 23.47 35.04 29.13
CA GLN A 135 22.25 35.69 28.64
C GLN A 135 21.54 36.40 29.78
N GLY A 136 20.94 37.56 29.49
CA GLY A 136 20.50 38.52 30.49
C GLY A 136 19.21 38.12 31.21
N VAL A 137 19.14 38.48 32.50
CA VAL A 137 17.91 38.40 33.30
C VAL A 137 16.84 39.31 32.69
N MET A 138 15.69 38.74 32.29
CA MET A 138 14.54 39.51 31.82
C MET A 138 13.79 40.18 32.98
N SER A 139 14.30 41.32 33.45
CA SER A 139 13.51 42.26 34.24
C SER A 139 12.62 43.10 33.31
N GLY A 140 11.32 42.80 33.29
CA GLY A 140 10.35 43.56 32.49
C GLY A 140 10.09 44.96 33.05
N THR A 141 10.39 46.00 32.28
CA THR A 141 9.92 47.38 32.54
C THR A 141 9.70 48.07 31.19
N GLY A 142 8.54 48.71 31.00
CA GLY A 142 8.24 49.43 29.76
C GLY A 142 9.05 50.73 29.65
N GLY A 143 9.57 51.02 28.46
CA GLY A 143 10.33 52.24 28.19
C GLY A 143 10.49 52.49 26.69
N SER A 144 9.68 53.41 26.15
CA SER A 144 9.77 53.82 24.74
C SER A 144 11.06 54.61 24.49
N SER A 145 11.86 54.20 23.51
CA SER A 145 12.87 55.09 22.91
C SER A 145 13.12 54.75 21.44
N SER A 146 13.15 55.81 20.62
CA SER A 146 13.61 55.75 19.24
C SER A 146 15.13 55.85 19.20
N ALA A 147 15.77 55.08 18.31
CA ALA A 147 17.18 55.22 17.98
C ALA A 147 17.37 55.10 16.46
N ALA A 148 18.24 55.96 15.91
CA ALA A 148 18.51 56.01 14.48
C ALA A 148 19.53 54.94 14.04
N ALA A 149 19.64 54.74 12.72
CA ALA A 149 20.51 53.73 12.15
C ALA A 149 22.01 54.02 12.37
N SER A 150 22.79 52.96 12.53
CA SER A 150 24.21 52.94 12.19
C SER A 150 24.56 51.56 11.61
N ASN A 151 25.14 51.54 10.41
CA ASN A 151 25.63 50.32 9.80
C ASN A 151 27.00 49.98 10.39
N ASN A 152 27.15 48.78 10.95
CA ASN A 152 28.46 48.14 10.96
C ASN A 152 28.35 46.62 10.78
N SER A 153 29.17 46.08 9.90
CA SER A 153 29.09 44.70 9.43
C SER A 153 29.68 43.74 10.47
N SER A 154 28.81 43.10 11.23
CA SER A 154 29.12 41.84 11.92
C SER A 154 28.18 40.75 11.42
N VAL A 155 28.66 39.52 11.34
CA VAL A 155 27.86 38.39 10.86
C VAL A 155 26.73 38.14 11.85
N LYS A 156 25.50 38.56 11.50
CA LYS A 156 24.30 37.97 12.10
C LYS A 156 24.38 36.48 11.83
N GLY A 157 24.63 35.69 12.88
CA GLY A 157 24.69 34.24 12.76
C GLY A 157 23.42 33.73 12.13
N ALA A 158 23.53 32.89 11.09
CA ALA A 158 22.41 32.36 10.33
C ALA A 158 21.60 31.28 11.09
N ALA A 159 21.54 31.40 12.43
CA ALA A 159 20.39 30.98 13.22
C ALA A 159 19.21 31.93 12.94
N LEU A 160 18.80 31.99 11.67
CA LEU A 160 17.39 32.21 11.37
C LEU A 160 16.65 31.07 12.05
N ASP A 161 15.64 31.45 12.84
CA ASP A 161 14.70 30.55 13.49
C ASP A 161 14.27 29.47 12.49
N ILE A 162 14.70 28.21 12.70
CA ILE A 162 14.46 27.13 11.72
C ILE A 162 12.96 26.92 11.72
N ALA A 163 12.31 27.34 10.63
CA ALA A 163 11.01 28.02 10.67
C ALA A 163 9.79 27.12 10.89
N ARG A 164 9.87 26.20 11.86
CA ARG A 164 8.75 25.44 12.42
C ARG A 164 8.07 26.31 13.48
N PRO A 165 6.80 26.71 13.29
CA PRO A 165 6.11 27.51 14.29
C PRO A 165 5.97 26.76 15.63
N ASN A 166 6.17 27.48 16.74
CA ASN A 166 6.03 26.91 18.09
C ASN A 166 4.56 26.60 18.48
N ASN A 167 3.59 26.72 17.56
CA ASN A 167 2.18 26.46 17.81
C ASN A 167 1.73 25.01 17.54
N ILE A 168 2.59 24.11 17.02
CA ILE A 168 2.15 22.75 16.63
C ILE A 168 1.50 21.98 17.79
N ALA A 169 2.02 22.11 19.01
CA ALA A 169 1.41 21.49 20.18
C ALA A 169 0.01 22.04 20.49
N GLN A 170 -0.24 23.33 20.23
CA GLN A 170 -1.56 23.95 20.39
C GLN A 170 -2.53 23.51 19.29
N ILE A 171 -2.07 23.35 18.05
CA ILE A 171 -2.88 22.76 16.96
C ILE A 171 -3.34 21.36 17.37
N VAL A 172 -2.40 20.51 17.80
CA VAL A 172 -2.70 19.16 18.30
C VAL A 172 -3.70 19.20 19.44
N GLN A 173 -3.49 20.02 20.47
CA GLN A 173 -4.39 20.13 21.62
C GLN A 173 -5.80 20.58 21.23
N ASN A 174 -5.91 21.50 20.27
CA ASN A 174 -7.21 22.03 19.83
C ASN A 174 -7.94 21.06 18.88
N SER A 175 -7.20 20.27 18.10
CA SER A 175 -7.76 19.40 17.05
C SER A 175 -8.01 17.96 17.49
N SER A 176 -7.21 17.42 18.42
CA SER A 176 -7.29 16.01 18.84
C SER A 176 -8.69 15.56 19.30
N PRO A 177 -9.47 16.35 20.07
CA PRO A 177 -10.80 15.93 20.50
C PRO A 177 -11.80 15.64 19.37
N ALA A 178 -11.56 16.19 18.17
CA ALA A 178 -12.37 15.96 16.98
C ALA A 178 -11.82 14.83 16.08
N VAL A 179 -10.66 14.24 16.39
CA VAL A 179 -10.04 13.11 15.67
C VAL A 179 -10.39 11.80 16.37
N VAL A 180 -11.08 10.92 15.65
CA VAL A 180 -11.73 9.74 16.21
C VAL A 180 -11.04 8.45 15.79
N LYS A 181 -11.01 7.47 16.69
CA LYS A 181 -10.68 6.08 16.38
C LYS A 181 -11.85 5.46 15.65
N ILE A 182 -11.58 4.70 14.58
CA ILE A 182 -12.58 3.90 13.87
C ILE A 182 -12.16 2.44 13.92
N GLU A 183 -13.09 1.57 14.33
CA GLU A 183 -12.94 0.12 14.35
C GLU A 183 -14.07 -0.53 13.56
N THR A 184 -13.74 -1.51 12.71
CA THR A 184 -14.72 -2.21 11.88
C THR A 184 -14.78 -3.68 12.20
N PHE A 185 -16.02 -4.19 12.27
CA PHE A 185 -16.32 -5.55 12.68
C PHE A 185 -17.08 -6.29 11.58
N VAL A 186 -16.75 -7.56 11.39
CA VAL A 186 -17.46 -8.47 10.50
C VAL A 186 -18.06 -9.61 11.30
N LYS A 187 -19.31 -9.97 10.96
CA LYS A 187 -20.06 -11.04 11.63
C LYS A 187 -19.65 -12.38 10.99
N PRO A 188 -19.22 -13.39 11.76
CA PRO A 188 -18.76 -14.65 11.20
C PRO A 188 -19.91 -15.38 10.48
N LYS A 189 -19.92 -15.31 9.14
CA LYS A 189 -20.92 -15.99 8.30
C LYS A 189 -20.59 -17.48 8.24
N ALA A 190 -21.41 -18.29 8.90
CA ALA A 190 -21.26 -19.73 8.98
C ALA A 190 -21.63 -20.46 7.67
N SER A 191 -20.88 -20.24 6.58
CA SER A 191 -20.85 -21.11 5.40
C SER A 191 -19.59 -20.89 4.56
N SER A 192 -19.22 -21.90 3.77
CA SER A 192 -18.03 -21.93 2.92
C SER A 192 -18.08 -20.94 1.75
N GLY A 193 -17.10 -20.03 1.66
CA GLY A 193 -16.88 -19.18 0.49
C GLY A 193 -15.68 -18.25 0.67
N ARG A 194 -14.88 -18.03 -0.38
CA ARG A 194 -13.71 -17.13 -0.35
C ARG A 194 -14.15 -15.65 -0.37
N GLY A 195 -14.53 -15.11 0.78
CA GLY A 195 -14.54 -13.66 1.00
C GLY A 195 -13.13 -13.20 1.38
N ARG A 196 -12.58 -12.20 0.66
CA ARG A 196 -11.34 -11.53 1.09
C ARG A 196 -11.60 -10.74 2.36
N SER A 197 -10.69 -10.81 3.32
CA SER A 197 -10.69 -9.95 4.50
C SER A 197 -9.69 -8.81 4.33
N LEU A 198 -9.84 -7.70 5.04
CA LEU A 198 -8.79 -6.68 5.19
C LEU A 198 -7.50 -7.28 5.80
N LEU A 199 -7.60 -8.40 6.51
CA LEU A 199 -6.47 -9.20 7.00
C LEU A 199 -5.65 -9.89 5.87
N ASP A 200 -6.22 -10.03 4.66
CA ASP A 200 -5.48 -10.53 3.49
C ASP A 200 -4.54 -9.45 2.88
N ASP A 201 -4.76 -8.17 3.17
CA ASP A 201 -3.93 -7.07 2.65
C ASP A 201 -2.52 -7.12 3.28
N PRO A 202 -1.45 -7.28 2.46
CA PRO A 202 -0.07 -7.22 2.94
C PRO A 202 0.28 -5.92 3.66
N PHE A 203 -0.40 -4.81 3.35
CA PHE A 203 -0.19 -3.50 4.00
C PHE A 203 -0.60 -3.53 5.48
N PHE A 204 -1.83 -3.94 5.78
CA PHE A 204 -2.35 -4.02 7.15
C PHE A 204 -1.65 -5.10 7.97
N ARG A 205 -1.44 -6.30 7.40
CA ARG A 205 -0.79 -7.43 8.11
C ARG A 205 0.67 -7.14 8.48
N GLN A 206 1.38 -6.31 7.72
CA GLN A 206 2.76 -5.90 8.04
C GLN A 206 2.85 -4.90 9.21
N PHE A 207 1.81 -4.10 9.44
CA PHE A 207 1.81 -3.04 10.46
C PHE A 207 1.17 -3.47 11.79
N PHE A 208 0.04 -4.19 11.73
CA PHE A 208 -0.65 -4.72 12.91
C PHE A 208 -0.25 -6.16 13.27
N GLY A 209 0.48 -6.84 12.37
CA GLY A 209 0.97 -8.20 12.56
C GLY A 209 -0.10 -9.29 12.35
N ASP A 210 0.34 -10.55 12.39
CA ASP A 210 -0.50 -11.76 12.43
C ASP A 210 -1.06 -11.98 13.86
N GLY A 211 -1.42 -10.88 14.53
CA GLY A 211 -1.35 -10.74 15.99
C GLY A 211 -2.55 -11.25 16.79
N SER A 212 -3.63 -11.66 16.14
CA SER A 212 -4.84 -12.21 16.80
C SER A 212 -4.80 -13.73 16.98
N GLY A 213 -3.72 -14.40 16.56
CA GLY A 213 -3.47 -15.84 16.72
C GLY A 213 -3.23 -16.30 18.17
N GLY A 214 -4.17 -16.03 19.07
CA GLY A 214 -4.00 -16.27 20.51
C GLY A 214 -5.25 -16.15 21.38
N SER A 215 -6.46 -16.18 20.82
CA SER A 215 -7.72 -16.21 21.59
C SER A 215 -8.61 -17.36 21.14
N GLU A 216 -9.28 -18.04 22.10
CA GLU A 216 -10.18 -19.14 21.81
C GLU A 216 -11.35 -18.68 20.93
N SER A 217 -11.60 -19.40 19.83
CA SER A 217 -12.60 -19.04 18.83
C SER A 217 -14.03 -19.30 19.33
N GLN A 218 -14.55 -18.41 20.19
CA GLN A 218 -15.97 -18.40 20.57
C GLN A 218 -16.83 -18.08 19.33
N PRO A 219 -17.73 -18.97 18.86
CA PRO A 219 -18.25 -18.92 17.48
C PRO A 219 -19.15 -17.73 17.10
N ASN A 220 -19.54 -16.88 18.05
CA ASN A 220 -20.61 -15.88 17.87
C ASN A 220 -20.17 -14.41 18.09
N THR A 221 -18.90 -14.15 18.41
CA THR A 221 -18.41 -12.78 18.62
C THR A 221 -17.98 -12.18 17.28
N ALA A 222 -18.51 -11.02 16.91
CA ALA A 222 -18.02 -10.29 15.74
C ALA A 222 -16.56 -9.88 15.96
N GLN A 223 -15.68 -10.12 14.99
CA GLN A 223 -14.25 -9.86 15.14
C GLN A 223 -13.88 -8.52 14.50
N PRO A 224 -12.97 -7.74 15.14
CA PRO A 224 -12.42 -6.54 14.52
C PRO A 224 -11.53 -6.96 13.33
N VAL A 225 -11.79 -6.38 12.16
CA VAL A 225 -11.06 -6.68 10.90
C VAL A 225 -10.32 -5.48 10.35
N GLY A 226 -10.63 -4.26 10.82
CA GLY A 226 -10.00 -3.02 10.40
C GLY A 226 -9.98 -1.99 11.52
N MET A 227 -8.97 -1.12 11.45
CA MET A 227 -8.74 -0.04 12.41
C MET A 227 -8.10 1.14 11.67
N GLY A 228 -8.55 2.36 11.96
CA GLY A 228 -8.04 3.59 11.35
C GLY A 228 -8.53 4.84 12.08
N SER A 229 -8.33 5.99 11.45
CA SER A 229 -8.77 7.28 11.98
C SER A 229 -9.91 7.89 11.17
N GLY A 230 -10.61 8.84 11.78
CA GLY A 230 -11.47 9.81 11.10
C GLY A 230 -11.43 11.15 11.81
N PHE A 231 -12.24 12.11 11.36
CA PHE A 231 -12.50 13.34 12.11
C PHE A 231 -13.91 13.84 11.90
N ILE A 232 -14.44 14.50 12.93
CA ILE A 232 -15.79 15.06 12.94
C ILE A 232 -15.75 16.45 12.27
N PHE A 233 -16.62 16.67 11.28
CA PHE A 233 -16.71 17.93 10.52
C PHE A 233 -18.05 18.67 10.69
N GLU A 234 -19.08 18.00 11.23
CA GLU A 234 -20.33 18.65 11.68
C GLU A 234 -20.66 18.26 13.12
N LYS A 235 -21.12 19.23 13.94
CA LYS A 235 -21.46 19.04 15.37
C LYS A 235 -22.57 18.02 15.63
N SER A 236 -23.30 17.64 14.58
CA SER A 236 -24.33 16.61 14.52
C SER A 236 -23.76 15.18 14.38
N GLY A 237 -22.44 15.02 14.32
CA GLY A 237 -21.77 13.71 14.33
C GLY A 237 -21.44 13.13 12.95
N TYR A 238 -21.32 13.97 11.91
CA TYR A 238 -20.78 13.51 10.62
C TYR A 238 -19.25 13.46 10.67
N ILE A 239 -18.70 12.35 10.21
CA ILE A 239 -17.27 12.02 10.24
C ILE A 239 -16.80 11.69 8.82
N LEU A 240 -15.63 12.20 8.46
CA LEU A 240 -14.88 11.82 7.26
C LEU A 240 -13.78 10.82 7.62
N THR A 241 -13.55 9.86 6.74
CA THR A 241 -12.47 8.84 6.81
C THR A 241 -12.21 8.27 5.40
N ASN A 242 -11.28 7.32 5.28
CA ASN A 242 -11.00 6.62 4.03
C ASN A 242 -12.05 5.55 3.69
N GLN A 243 -12.14 5.16 2.41
CA GLN A 243 -13.00 4.05 1.98
C GLN A 243 -12.46 2.72 2.52
N HIS A 244 -11.14 2.51 2.46
CA HIS A 244 -10.52 1.26 2.89
C HIS A 244 -10.64 0.99 4.41
N VAL A 245 -10.78 2.04 5.24
CA VAL A 245 -10.99 1.89 6.70
C VAL A 245 -12.36 1.29 7.01
N VAL A 246 -13.38 1.57 6.18
CA VAL A 246 -14.78 1.17 6.39
C VAL A 246 -15.26 0.04 5.48
N ASP A 247 -14.38 -0.54 4.65
CA ASP A 247 -14.79 -1.51 3.64
C ASP A 247 -15.19 -2.87 4.23
N GLY A 248 -16.16 -3.53 3.62
CA GLY A 248 -16.68 -4.85 4.02
C GLY A 248 -17.34 -4.94 5.41
N ALA A 249 -17.41 -3.86 6.18
CA ALA A 249 -17.84 -3.85 7.58
C ALA A 249 -19.35 -4.17 7.75
N ASP A 250 -19.68 -5.12 8.63
CA ASP A 250 -21.06 -5.37 9.09
C ASP A 250 -21.46 -4.44 10.27
N GLU A 251 -20.49 -3.81 10.92
CA GLU A 251 -20.65 -2.81 11.98
C GLU A 251 -19.41 -1.90 12.06
N ILE A 252 -19.63 -0.60 12.27
CA ILE A 252 -18.57 0.41 12.44
C ILE A 252 -18.73 1.01 13.84
N GLN A 253 -17.66 1.03 14.61
CA GLN A 253 -17.60 1.66 15.94
C GLN A 253 -16.61 2.82 15.93
N VAL A 254 -16.96 3.90 16.63
CA VAL A 254 -16.19 5.15 16.68
C VAL A 254 -15.92 5.52 18.13
N THR A 255 -14.65 5.66 18.52
CA THR A 255 -14.27 6.15 19.85
C THR A 255 -13.75 7.58 19.74
N ILE A 256 -14.22 8.45 20.63
CA ILE A 256 -13.85 9.86 20.72
C ILE A 256 -13.03 10.06 22.00
N GLU A 257 -12.03 10.96 21.96
CA GLU A 257 -11.27 11.35 23.14
C GLU A 257 -12.21 11.72 24.32
N GLY A 258 -11.97 11.16 25.51
CA GLY A 258 -12.77 11.44 26.70
C GLY A 258 -14.11 10.69 26.82
N ASN A 259 -14.42 9.72 25.95
CA ASN A 259 -15.57 8.84 26.12
C ASN A 259 -15.17 7.35 26.16
N ASP A 260 -15.40 6.68 27.29
CA ASP A 260 -15.11 5.26 27.52
C ASP A 260 -15.94 4.29 26.65
N LYS A 261 -16.98 4.78 25.96
CA LYS A 261 -17.91 3.95 25.16
C LYS A 261 -17.89 4.37 23.69
N PRO A 262 -17.65 3.42 22.76
CA PRO A 262 -17.74 3.70 21.34
C PRO A 262 -19.20 3.97 20.91
N TYR A 263 -19.34 4.83 19.92
CA TYR A 263 -20.59 5.07 19.19
C TYR A 263 -20.69 4.12 18.01
N THR A 264 -21.82 3.44 17.83
CA THR A 264 -22.11 2.75 16.56
C THR A 264 -22.35 3.79 15.47
N ALA A 265 -21.58 3.72 14.39
CA ALA A 265 -21.71 4.61 13.24
C ALA A 265 -22.47 3.95 12.08
N LYS A 266 -23.23 4.77 11.34
CA LYS A 266 -23.86 4.41 10.08
C LYS A 266 -22.97 4.88 8.94
N LEU A 267 -22.63 4.00 7.99
CA LEU A 267 -22.07 4.41 6.70
C LEU A 267 -23.17 5.12 5.90
N LEU A 268 -22.93 6.37 5.48
CA LEU A 268 -23.87 7.11 4.63
C LEU A 268 -23.55 6.91 3.14
N GLY A 269 -22.25 6.87 2.81
CA GLY A 269 -21.78 6.61 1.45
C GLY A 269 -20.25 6.61 1.39
N ASN A 270 -19.70 5.90 0.41
CA ASN A 270 -18.26 5.82 0.15
C ASN A 270 -17.94 5.89 -1.35
N SER A 271 -16.65 6.00 -1.67
CA SER A 271 -16.10 5.95 -3.03
C SER A 271 -14.76 5.25 -3.04
N ALA A 272 -14.72 4.08 -3.68
CA ALA A 272 -13.51 3.28 -3.86
C ALA A 272 -12.49 3.91 -4.84
N ASP A 273 -12.96 4.78 -5.74
CA ASP A 273 -12.09 5.48 -6.70
C ASP A 273 -11.37 6.70 -6.10
N LEU A 274 -11.91 7.25 -4.99
CA LEU A 274 -11.35 8.44 -4.30
C LEU A 274 -10.79 8.13 -2.91
N ASP A 275 -10.97 6.90 -2.42
CA ASP A 275 -10.68 6.49 -1.04
C ASP A 275 -11.32 7.38 0.04
N LEU A 276 -12.60 7.70 -0.14
CA LEU A 276 -13.38 8.53 0.80
C LEU A 276 -14.62 7.81 1.29
N ALA A 277 -14.96 8.03 2.56
CA ALA A 277 -16.23 7.64 3.15
C ALA A 277 -16.76 8.72 4.12
N VAL A 278 -18.08 8.85 4.19
CA VAL A 278 -18.78 9.62 5.22
C VAL A 278 -19.57 8.67 6.11
N ILE A 279 -19.31 8.73 7.40
CA ILE A 279 -20.04 7.98 8.43
C ILE A 279 -20.73 8.94 9.42
N LYS A 280 -21.75 8.46 10.11
CA LYS A 280 -22.59 9.25 11.02
C LYS A 280 -22.79 8.52 12.35
N ILE A 281 -22.38 9.17 13.44
CA ILE A 281 -22.71 8.77 14.82
C ILE A 281 -23.89 9.59 15.34
N GLU A 282 -24.67 9.07 16.28
CA GLU A 282 -25.82 9.79 16.86
C GLU A 282 -25.43 10.59 18.11
N GLY A 283 -25.93 11.83 18.18
CA GLY A 283 -25.61 12.80 19.22
C GLY A 283 -25.58 14.23 18.64
N ASP A 284 -25.25 15.20 19.48
CA ASP A 284 -25.09 16.60 19.13
C ASP A 284 -23.93 17.26 19.90
N ASN A 285 -23.59 18.50 19.53
CA ASN A 285 -22.53 19.31 20.15
C ASN A 285 -21.12 18.68 20.17
N PHE A 286 -20.85 17.72 19.28
CA PHE A 286 -19.52 17.15 19.11
C PHE A 286 -18.46 18.23 18.78
N PRO A 287 -17.19 18.05 19.20
CA PRO A 287 -16.07 18.85 18.71
C PRO A 287 -15.92 18.64 17.19
N VAL A 288 -15.46 19.68 16.48
CA VAL A 288 -15.34 19.67 15.02
C VAL A 288 -14.04 20.32 14.57
N LEU A 289 -13.49 19.85 13.44
CA LEU A 289 -12.40 20.54 12.76
C LEU A 289 -12.94 21.50 11.68
N PRO A 290 -12.42 22.73 11.58
CA PRO A 290 -12.69 23.57 10.43
C PRO A 290 -12.01 22.97 9.19
N MET A 291 -12.74 22.90 8.07
CA MET A 291 -12.15 22.56 6.78
C MET A 291 -11.62 23.84 6.12
N ALA A 292 -10.44 23.77 5.51
CA ALA A 292 -9.89 24.90 4.77
C ALA A 292 -10.80 25.25 3.58
N ALA A 293 -10.88 26.53 3.22
CA ALA A 293 -11.77 27.01 2.16
C ALA A 293 -11.44 26.35 0.80
N ASN A 294 -10.17 26.15 0.50
CA ASN A 294 -9.66 25.36 -0.62
C ASN A 294 -8.21 24.91 -0.34
N THR A 295 -7.65 24.02 -1.18
CA THR A 295 -6.23 23.69 -1.20
C THR A 295 -5.38 24.66 -2.02
N ASP A 296 -5.93 25.72 -2.58
CA ASP A 296 -5.20 26.61 -3.50
C ASP A 296 -4.23 27.51 -2.73
N GLN A 297 -4.57 27.82 -1.47
CA GLN A 297 -3.78 28.64 -0.55
C GLN A 297 -2.57 27.92 0.08
N ILE A 298 -2.52 26.57 0.05
CA ILE A 298 -1.37 25.80 0.57
C ILE A 298 -0.36 25.46 -0.53
N ASN A 299 0.91 25.71 -0.24
CA ASN A 299 2.05 25.73 -1.15
C ASN A 299 3.02 24.58 -0.85
N VAL A 300 3.82 24.19 -1.84
CA VAL A 300 4.91 23.25 -1.61
C VAL A 300 5.95 23.92 -0.70
N GLY A 301 6.26 23.28 0.43
CA GLY A 301 7.07 23.81 1.52
C GLY A 301 6.29 24.29 2.74
N ASP A 302 4.96 24.44 2.66
CA ASP A 302 4.14 24.82 3.82
C ASP A 302 4.03 23.66 4.82
N TRP A 303 4.14 23.96 6.12
CA TRP A 303 4.04 22.97 7.19
C TRP A 303 2.64 22.34 7.28
N VAL A 304 2.63 21.03 7.47
CA VAL A 304 1.42 20.23 7.69
C VAL A 304 1.56 19.32 8.91
N VAL A 305 0.42 19.05 9.56
CA VAL A 305 0.32 18.17 10.74
C VAL A 305 -0.70 17.08 10.43
N ALA A 306 -0.24 15.83 10.33
CA ALA A 306 -1.11 14.67 10.18
C ALA A 306 -1.41 14.08 11.56
N ILE A 307 -2.69 14.04 11.95
CA ILE A 307 -3.16 13.50 13.23
C ILE A 307 -3.96 12.22 12.99
N GLY A 308 -3.77 11.23 13.85
CA GLY A 308 -4.61 10.04 13.97
C GLY A 308 -4.92 9.70 15.41
N ASN A 309 -5.86 8.79 15.62
CA ASN A 309 -6.23 8.22 16.91
C ASN A 309 -6.39 6.69 16.80
N PRO A 310 -5.32 5.92 16.52
CA PRO A 310 -5.42 4.47 16.34
C PRO A 310 -5.86 3.72 17.60
N TYR A 311 -5.46 4.19 18.78
CA TYR A 311 -5.64 3.44 20.03
C TYR A 311 -6.79 3.93 20.90
N GLY A 312 -7.42 5.06 20.56
CA GLY A 312 -8.54 5.67 21.31
C GLY A 312 -8.10 6.59 22.45
N PHE A 313 -6.88 6.39 22.97
CA PHE A 313 -6.33 7.11 24.13
C PHE A 313 -5.01 7.84 23.84
N ASP A 314 -4.31 7.47 22.76
CA ASP A 314 -3.03 8.06 22.35
C ASP A 314 -3.11 8.50 20.88
N HIS A 315 -3.02 9.81 20.63
CA HIS A 315 -3.05 10.38 19.28
C HIS A 315 -1.68 10.28 18.59
N THR A 316 -1.64 9.66 17.41
CA THR A 316 -0.44 9.64 16.57
C THR A 316 -0.33 10.93 15.79
N VAL A 317 0.57 11.81 16.20
CA VAL A 317 0.88 13.07 15.51
C VAL A 317 2.17 12.93 14.72
N THR A 318 2.14 13.30 13.45
CA THR A 318 3.35 13.45 12.61
C THR A 318 3.33 14.81 11.91
N VAL A 319 4.51 15.36 11.66
CA VAL A 319 4.69 16.75 11.18
C VAL A 319 5.69 16.74 10.04
N GLY A 320 5.41 17.51 9.00
CA GLY A 320 6.25 17.65 7.82
C GLY A 320 5.83 18.88 7.02
N VAL A 321 6.16 18.89 5.74
CA VAL A 321 5.74 19.91 4.76
C VAL A 321 4.95 19.28 3.62
N LEU A 322 4.13 20.09 2.93
CA LEU A 322 3.57 19.70 1.65
C LEU A 322 4.70 19.61 0.61
N SER A 323 5.02 18.40 0.13
CA SER A 323 6.12 18.15 -0.79
C SER A 323 5.72 18.27 -2.27
N ALA A 324 4.46 17.96 -2.60
CA ALA A 324 3.91 18.13 -3.95
C ALA A 324 2.36 18.16 -3.94
N LYS A 325 1.79 18.60 -5.06
CA LYS A 325 0.34 18.59 -5.38
C LYS A 325 0.15 17.82 -6.70
N GLU A 326 -1.09 17.54 -7.10
CA GLU A 326 -1.42 16.85 -8.36
C GLU A 326 -0.65 15.54 -8.61
N ARG A 327 -0.62 14.66 -7.59
CA ARG A 327 0.03 13.35 -7.70
C ARG A 327 -1.01 12.27 -8.04
N GLU A 328 -0.69 11.45 -9.04
CA GLU A 328 -1.42 10.22 -9.34
C GLU A 328 -0.64 9.01 -8.81
N ILE A 329 -1.35 8.01 -8.28
CA ILE A 329 -0.77 6.75 -7.78
C ILE A 329 -1.60 5.57 -8.30
N PRO A 330 -0.99 4.65 -9.08
CA PRO A 330 -1.63 3.39 -9.45
C PRO A 330 -1.57 2.42 -8.27
N ILE A 331 -2.73 1.98 -7.79
CA ILE A 331 -2.87 0.96 -6.75
C ILE A 331 -3.34 -0.34 -7.42
N SER A 332 -2.47 -1.34 -7.40
CA SER A 332 -2.72 -2.66 -7.97
C SER A 332 -3.28 -3.62 -6.92
N GLU A 333 -4.58 -3.86 -6.96
CA GLU A 333 -5.28 -4.73 -6.02
C GLU A 333 -5.69 -6.05 -6.70
N GLY A 334 -4.77 -7.01 -6.71
CA GLY A 334 -4.97 -8.34 -7.29
C GLY A 334 -5.09 -8.35 -8.82
N GLN A 335 -6.29 -8.10 -9.35
CA GLN A 335 -6.58 -8.03 -10.80
C GLN A 335 -7.12 -6.66 -11.23
N THR A 336 -7.45 -5.78 -10.29
CA THR A 336 -7.96 -4.43 -10.53
C THR A 336 -6.89 -3.40 -10.22
N SER A 337 -6.47 -2.63 -11.22
CA SER A 337 -5.65 -1.44 -11.01
C SER A 337 -6.56 -0.21 -10.93
N ARG A 338 -6.70 0.37 -9.74
CA ARG A 338 -7.32 1.69 -9.54
C ARG A 338 -6.21 2.75 -9.52
N THR A 339 -6.52 4.01 -9.86
CA THR A 339 -5.54 5.11 -9.78
C THR A 339 -6.16 6.23 -8.96
N TYR A 340 -5.60 6.52 -7.78
CA TYR A 340 -5.96 7.72 -7.04
C TYR A 340 -5.28 8.92 -7.69
N LYS A 341 -6.03 9.99 -7.89
CA LYS A 341 -5.61 11.21 -8.58
C LYS A 341 -5.60 12.42 -7.65
N HIS A 342 -4.99 13.51 -8.12
CA HIS A 342 -5.00 14.82 -7.46
C HIS A 342 -4.42 14.82 -6.03
N LEU A 343 -3.71 13.77 -5.63
CA LEU A 343 -3.23 13.63 -4.27
C LEU A 343 -2.19 14.70 -3.94
N MET A 344 -2.30 15.24 -2.72
CA MET A 344 -1.21 15.94 -2.06
C MET A 344 -0.19 14.93 -1.57
N GLN A 345 1.09 15.29 -1.62
CA GLN A 345 2.21 14.49 -1.12
C GLN A 345 2.91 15.26 0.00
N THR A 346 3.32 14.58 1.07
CA THR A 346 4.02 15.15 2.22
C THR A 346 5.12 14.22 2.70
N ASP A 347 6.12 14.73 3.43
CA ASP A 347 7.09 13.95 4.19
C ASP A 347 6.62 13.65 5.63
N ALA A 348 5.47 14.21 6.05
CA ALA A 348 4.78 13.79 7.26
C ALA A 348 4.42 12.29 7.17
N SER A 349 4.75 11.52 8.20
CA SER A 349 4.72 10.07 8.16
C SER A 349 3.29 9.49 8.25
N ILE A 350 2.68 9.28 7.08
CA ILE A 350 1.39 8.61 6.96
C ILE A 350 1.56 7.10 7.15
N ASN A 351 0.68 6.52 7.97
CA ASN A 351 0.67 5.11 8.39
C ASN A 351 -0.79 4.68 8.67
N PRO A 352 -1.10 3.37 8.81
CA PRO A 352 -2.48 2.93 9.04
C PRO A 352 -3.17 3.60 10.22
N GLY A 353 -2.43 3.99 11.26
CA GLY A 353 -2.99 4.63 12.45
C GLY A 353 -3.48 6.07 12.24
N ASN A 354 -2.89 6.83 11.31
CA ASN A 354 -3.37 8.17 10.94
C ASN A 354 -4.06 8.24 9.57
N SER A 355 -4.14 7.13 8.81
CA SER A 355 -4.98 7.02 7.62
C SER A 355 -6.45 7.26 7.95
N GLY A 356 -7.15 8.02 7.11
CA GLY A 356 -8.51 8.52 7.32
C GLY A 356 -8.58 9.73 8.28
N GLY A 357 -7.51 9.98 9.05
CA GLY A 357 -7.36 11.19 9.85
C GLY A 357 -7.04 12.44 9.02
N PRO A 358 -7.12 13.63 9.63
CA PRO A 358 -6.89 14.89 8.93
C PRO A 358 -5.40 15.16 8.67
N LEU A 359 -5.14 15.85 7.56
CA LEU A 359 -3.94 16.64 7.34
C LEU A 359 -4.29 18.12 7.58
N LEU A 360 -3.65 18.74 8.57
CA LEU A 360 -3.92 20.11 9.00
C LEU A 360 -2.85 21.10 8.53
N ASN A 361 -3.26 22.33 8.25
CA ASN A 361 -2.35 23.47 8.11
C ASN A 361 -1.99 24.09 9.48
N LEU A 362 -1.18 25.16 9.47
CA LEU A 362 -0.74 25.90 10.66
C LEU A 362 -1.85 26.67 11.40
N ASN A 363 -3.05 26.79 10.81
CA ASN A 363 -4.23 27.37 11.46
C ASN A 363 -5.07 26.30 12.20
N GLY A 364 -4.76 25.02 12.02
CA GLY A 364 -5.60 23.90 12.48
C GLY A 364 -6.77 23.57 11.55
N GLU A 365 -6.74 24.04 10.30
CA GLU A 365 -7.75 23.76 9.29
C GLU A 365 -7.38 22.52 8.47
N VAL A 366 -8.37 21.67 8.17
CA VAL A 366 -8.18 20.46 7.36
C VAL A 366 -7.96 20.85 5.90
N VAL A 367 -6.75 20.58 5.39
CA VAL A 367 -6.40 20.74 3.97
C VAL A 367 -6.52 19.44 3.19
N GLY A 368 -6.59 18.30 3.87
CA GLY A 368 -6.87 17.01 3.24
C GLY A 368 -7.03 15.85 4.22
N ILE A 369 -7.21 14.64 3.70
CA ILE A 369 -7.35 13.40 4.46
C ILE A 369 -6.19 12.48 4.16
N ASN A 370 -5.45 12.07 5.19
CA ASN A 370 -4.33 11.15 5.09
C ASN A 370 -4.80 9.84 4.43
N THR A 371 -4.13 9.38 3.37
CA THR A 371 -4.39 8.05 2.76
C THR A 371 -3.07 7.32 2.60
N ALA A 372 -3.01 6.08 3.10
CA ALA A 372 -1.82 5.25 3.03
C ALA A 372 -1.86 4.35 1.78
N VAL A 373 -0.86 4.53 0.91
CA VAL A 373 -0.92 4.10 -0.50
C VAL A 373 0.34 3.35 -0.99
N SER A 374 1.40 3.32 -0.19
CA SER A 374 2.56 2.42 -0.38
C SER A 374 3.38 2.32 0.91
N ALA A 375 3.56 1.11 1.45
CA ALA A 375 4.49 0.87 2.57
C ALA A 375 5.97 0.86 2.15
N GLN A 376 6.24 0.86 0.85
CA GLN A 376 7.60 0.76 0.29
C GLN A 376 8.30 2.14 0.23
N ALA A 377 7.55 3.23 0.26
CA ALA A 377 8.06 4.60 0.10
C ALA A 377 8.27 5.30 1.46
N GLN A 378 9.38 4.99 2.14
CA GLN A 378 9.76 5.68 3.38
C GLN A 378 9.89 7.20 3.15
N GLY A 379 9.24 8.00 4.00
CA GLY A 379 9.25 9.46 3.89
C GLY A 379 8.37 10.04 2.79
N ILE A 380 7.44 9.26 2.20
CA ILE A 380 6.46 9.75 1.22
C ILE A 380 5.04 9.39 1.67
N GLY A 381 4.40 10.31 2.39
CA GLY A 381 2.99 10.27 2.73
C GLY A 381 2.12 10.97 1.67
N PHE A 382 0.81 10.66 1.66
CA PHE A 382 -0.15 11.26 0.75
C PHE A 382 -1.47 11.62 1.45
N ALA A 383 -2.19 12.59 0.88
CA ALA A 383 -3.50 13.01 1.35
C ALA A 383 -4.43 13.42 0.20
N ILE A 384 -5.73 13.15 0.38
CA ILE A 384 -6.81 13.53 -0.54
C ILE A 384 -7.15 15.01 -0.30
N PRO A 385 -7.14 15.90 -1.31
CA PRO A 385 -7.37 17.34 -1.12
C PRO A 385 -8.75 17.71 -0.56
N ILE A 386 -8.83 18.81 0.19
CA ILE A 386 -10.13 19.36 0.62
C ILE A 386 -11.01 19.77 -0.56
N ASN A 387 -10.45 20.21 -1.70
CA ASN A 387 -11.21 20.48 -2.93
C ASN A 387 -11.98 19.23 -3.40
N THR A 388 -11.27 18.10 -3.54
CA THR A 388 -11.84 16.79 -3.93
C THR A 388 -12.92 16.32 -2.96
N ILE A 389 -12.76 16.60 -1.67
CA ILE A 389 -13.73 16.26 -0.62
C ILE A 389 -14.98 17.16 -0.73
N GLN A 390 -14.82 18.47 -0.89
CA GLN A 390 -15.93 19.42 -1.03
C GLN A 390 -16.82 19.10 -2.24
N GLU A 391 -16.23 18.69 -3.37
CA GLU A 391 -16.97 18.30 -4.57
C GLU A 391 -17.89 17.08 -4.38
N VAL A 392 -17.67 16.26 -3.35
CA VAL A 392 -18.32 14.95 -3.20
C VAL A 392 -18.96 14.68 -1.84
N VAL A 393 -18.62 15.43 -0.79
CA VAL A 393 -19.09 15.18 0.58
C VAL A 393 -20.62 15.15 0.68
N ASP A 394 -21.34 16.07 0.02
CA ASP A 394 -22.81 16.05 0.02
C ASP A 394 -23.40 14.92 -0.84
N LYS A 395 -22.67 14.40 -1.83
CA LYS A 395 -23.08 13.17 -2.55
C LYS A 395 -22.97 11.97 -1.61
N LEU A 396 -21.85 11.83 -0.90
CA LEU A 396 -21.60 10.77 0.08
C LEU A 396 -22.59 10.83 1.26
N LYS A 397 -22.88 12.01 1.81
CA LYS A 397 -23.89 12.22 2.87
C LYS A 397 -25.30 11.76 2.48
N ASN A 398 -25.64 11.83 1.20
CA ASN A 398 -26.96 11.45 0.66
C ASN A 398 -26.97 10.07 -0.03
N ASN A 399 -25.92 9.26 0.14
CA ASN A 399 -25.73 7.97 -0.56
C ASN A 399 -25.85 8.04 -2.10
N VAL A 400 -25.49 9.18 -2.68
CA VAL A 400 -25.50 9.39 -4.14
C VAL A 400 -24.16 8.90 -4.70
N LYS A 401 -24.23 7.87 -5.55
CA LYS A 401 -23.05 7.32 -6.24
C LYS A 401 -22.32 8.43 -7.00
N ILE A 402 -21.03 8.60 -6.72
CA ILE A 402 -20.17 9.53 -7.45
C ILE A 402 -20.04 9.02 -8.91
N PRO A 403 -20.27 9.87 -9.93
CA PRO A 403 -19.96 9.51 -11.30
C PRO A 403 -18.46 9.27 -11.47
N LYS A 404 -18.08 8.14 -12.07
CA LYS A 404 -16.68 7.93 -12.49
C LYS A 404 -16.33 8.95 -13.59
N GLU A 405 -15.08 9.39 -13.62
CA GLU A 405 -14.57 10.16 -14.76
C GLU A 405 -14.66 9.32 -16.04
N PRO A 406 -15.09 9.88 -17.18
CA PRO A 406 -15.09 9.16 -18.45
C PRO A 406 -13.68 8.70 -18.82
N ALA A 407 -13.52 7.42 -19.18
CA ALA A 407 -12.23 6.79 -19.45
C ALA A 407 -12.10 6.40 -20.95
N PRO A 408 -11.47 7.23 -21.79
CA PRO A 408 -11.31 6.97 -23.23
C PRO A 408 -10.41 5.76 -23.49
N TYR A 409 -10.88 4.74 -24.24
CA TYR A 409 -10.15 3.45 -24.32
C TYR A 409 -10.28 2.60 -25.61
N VAL A 410 -11.33 2.79 -26.42
CA VAL A 410 -11.75 2.01 -27.63
C VAL A 410 -11.89 0.48 -27.56
N GLY A 411 -11.19 -0.24 -26.69
CA GLY A 411 -11.40 -1.68 -26.42
C GLY A 411 -10.51 -2.66 -27.18
N VAL A 412 -9.24 -2.30 -27.41
CA VAL A 412 -8.22 -3.23 -27.94
C VAL A 412 -7.22 -3.57 -26.84
N SER A 413 -6.91 -4.86 -26.68
CA SER A 413 -5.75 -5.32 -25.93
C SER A 413 -4.52 -5.22 -26.83
N LEU A 414 -3.52 -4.42 -26.45
CA LEU A 414 -2.40 -4.05 -27.32
C LEU A 414 -1.12 -4.82 -26.96
N GLY A 415 -0.34 -5.17 -27.99
CA GLY A 415 1.03 -5.66 -27.86
C GLY A 415 2.04 -4.76 -28.58
N ASN A 416 3.21 -4.59 -27.99
CA ASN A 416 4.35 -3.93 -28.64
C ASN A 416 4.97 -4.84 -29.71
N ILE A 417 5.38 -4.26 -30.83
CA ILE A 417 5.94 -5.01 -31.97
C ILE A 417 7.44 -5.21 -31.75
N ASP A 418 7.84 -6.41 -31.31
CA ASP A 418 9.25 -6.79 -31.25
C ASP A 418 9.78 -7.28 -32.62
N GLN A 419 11.07 -7.63 -32.70
CA GLN A 419 11.68 -8.14 -33.93
C GLN A 419 11.15 -9.51 -34.38
N ASN A 420 10.40 -10.23 -33.55
CA ASN A 420 9.79 -11.52 -33.87
C ASN A 420 8.39 -11.30 -34.45
N ALA A 421 7.57 -10.50 -33.77
CA ALA A 421 6.27 -10.02 -34.24
C ALA A 421 6.41 -9.29 -35.59
N GLN A 422 7.43 -8.44 -35.77
CA GLN A 422 7.73 -7.79 -37.05
C GLN A 422 7.85 -8.81 -38.19
N LYS A 423 8.63 -9.89 -37.98
CA LYS A 423 8.87 -10.93 -39.00
C LYS A 423 7.64 -11.79 -39.24
N GLN A 424 6.90 -12.14 -38.18
CA GLN A 424 5.69 -12.95 -38.27
C GLN A 424 4.53 -12.21 -38.95
N LEU A 425 4.41 -10.90 -38.74
CA LEU A 425 3.36 -10.04 -39.30
C LEU A 425 3.77 -9.39 -40.65
N GLY A 426 4.98 -9.66 -41.15
CA GLY A 426 5.48 -9.18 -42.44
C GLY A 426 5.73 -7.66 -42.50
N LEU A 427 6.11 -7.04 -41.38
CA LEU A 427 6.18 -5.59 -41.22
C LEU A 427 7.55 -5.00 -41.60
N SER A 428 7.55 -3.80 -42.20
CA SER A 428 8.76 -3.09 -42.59
C SER A 428 9.53 -2.45 -41.41
N SER A 429 8.87 -2.20 -40.29
CA SER A 429 9.49 -1.72 -39.05
C SER A 429 8.77 -2.25 -37.81
N THR A 430 9.32 -1.96 -36.64
CA THR A 430 8.74 -2.24 -35.31
C THR A 430 7.82 -1.12 -34.80
N ASP A 431 7.48 -0.13 -35.63
CA ASP A 431 6.69 1.02 -35.20
C ASP A 431 5.19 0.68 -35.14
N GLY A 432 4.59 0.90 -33.97
CA GLY A 432 3.15 0.78 -33.73
C GLY A 432 2.82 -0.25 -32.66
N ALA A 433 1.56 -0.66 -32.63
CA ALA A 433 1.07 -1.69 -31.71
C ALA A 433 0.12 -2.65 -32.43
N TYR A 434 0.22 -3.95 -32.15
CA TYR A 434 -0.73 -4.92 -32.71
C TYR A 434 -1.90 -5.17 -31.75
N ALA A 435 -3.07 -5.43 -32.31
CA ALA A 435 -4.25 -5.87 -31.58
C ALA A 435 -4.04 -7.32 -31.11
N ALA A 436 -3.51 -7.49 -29.90
CA ALA A 436 -3.35 -8.80 -29.27
C ALA A 436 -4.71 -9.45 -28.97
N ASP A 437 -5.75 -8.66 -28.68
CA ASP A 437 -7.15 -9.09 -28.67
C ASP A 437 -8.10 -7.88 -28.82
N VAL A 438 -9.39 -8.11 -29.10
CA VAL A 438 -10.41 -7.05 -29.25
C VAL A 438 -11.62 -7.38 -28.39
N VAL A 439 -11.99 -6.49 -27.48
CA VAL A 439 -13.08 -6.70 -26.51
C VAL A 439 -14.42 -6.81 -27.23
N LEU A 440 -15.17 -7.89 -26.99
CA LEU A 440 -16.46 -8.13 -27.62
C LEU A 440 -17.46 -7.01 -27.29
N GLY A 441 -18.10 -6.44 -28.32
CA GLY A 441 -19.06 -5.34 -28.16
C GLY A 441 -18.45 -3.96 -27.93
N SER A 442 -17.13 -3.84 -27.77
CA SER A 442 -16.42 -2.55 -27.67
C SER A 442 -16.53 -1.70 -28.95
N PRO A 443 -16.17 -0.40 -28.91
CA PRO A 443 -16.11 0.42 -30.11
C PRO A 443 -15.16 -0.10 -31.20
N ALA A 444 -13.99 -0.65 -30.83
CA ALA A 444 -13.07 -1.26 -31.79
C ALA A 444 -13.68 -2.48 -32.48
N PHE A 445 -14.40 -3.33 -31.74
CA PHE A 445 -15.16 -4.45 -32.30
C PHE A 445 -16.27 -3.95 -33.25
N LYS A 446 -17.03 -2.93 -32.84
CA LYS A 446 -18.09 -2.29 -33.65
C LYS A 446 -17.55 -1.64 -34.93
N ALA A 447 -16.33 -1.12 -34.90
CA ALA A 447 -15.61 -0.58 -36.05
C ALA A 447 -14.97 -1.65 -36.96
N GLY A 448 -15.04 -2.93 -36.58
CA GLY A 448 -14.49 -4.04 -37.37
C GLY A 448 -12.96 -4.18 -37.29
N ILE A 449 -12.35 -3.71 -36.18
CA ILE A 449 -10.95 -4.04 -35.84
C ILE A 449 -10.86 -5.51 -35.43
N LYS A 450 -9.76 -6.16 -35.77
CA LYS A 450 -9.52 -7.59 -35.63
C LYS A 450 -8.23 -7.85 -34.87
N LYS A 451 -8.15 -9.03 -34.25
CA LYS A 451 -6.91 -9.58 -33.69
C LYS A 451 -5.84 -9.65 -34.80
N TYR A 452 -4.62 -9.26 -34.46
CA TYR A 452 -3.46 -9.09 -35.34
C TYR A 452 -3.53 -7.93 -36.37
N ASP A 453 -4.53 -7.04 -36.30
CA ASP A 453 -4.41 -5.72 -36.94
C ASP A 453 -3.24 -4.95 -36.31
N VAL A 454 -2.43 -4.27 -37.14
CA VAL A 454 -1.26 -3.51 -36.70
C VAL A 454 -1.56 -2.01 -36.79
N ILE A 455 -1.74 -1.36 -35.66
CA ILE A 455 -2.08 0.06 -35.55
C ILE A 455 -0.78 0.87 -35.66
N THR A 456 -0.61 1.54 -36.80
CA THR A 456 0.57 2.36 -37.14
C THR A 456 0.38 3.86 -36.89
N GLY A 457 -0.87 4.31 -36.72
CA GLY A 457 -1.18 5.72 -36.51
C GLY A 457 -2.61 5.97 -36.02
N ILE A 458 -2.86 7.22 -35.63
CA ILE A 458 -4.15 7.76 -35.23
C ILE A 458 -4.32 9.15 -35.84
N ASN A 459 -5.44 9.40 -36.52
CA ASN A 459 -5.75 10.63 -37.26
C ASN A 459 -4.61 11.04 -38.23
N GLY A 460 -4.00 10.06 -38.91
CA GLY A 460 -2.86 10.27 -39.81
C GLY A 460 -1.52 10.53 -39.11
N THR A 461 -1.50 10.64 -37.78
CA THR A 461 -0.28 10.82 -36.98
C THR A 461 0.30 9.45 -36.59
N PRO A 462 1.55 9.11 -36.96
CA PRO A 462 2.16 7.84 -36.58
C PRO A 462 2.21 7.60 -35.06
N VAL A 463 2.31 6.33 -34.66
CA VAL A 463 2.61 5.90 -33.28
C VAL A 463 3.77 4.91 -33.28
N LYS A 464 4.68 5.01 -32.30
CA LYS A 464 5.86 4.15 -32.20
C LYS A 464 5.58 2.86 -31.44
N ASN A 465 4.71 2.89 -30.44
CA ASN A 465 4.44 1.74 -29.56
C ASN A 465 3.04 1.81 -28.93
N SER A 466 2.69 0.80 -28.12
CA SER A 466 1.40 0.70 -27.46
C SER A 466 1.15 1.79 -26.42
N GLU A 467 2.17 2.20 -25.63
CA GLU A 467 2.00 3.27 -24.65
C GLU A 467 1.72 4.64 -25.30
N GLU A 468 2.33 4.93 -26.45
CA GLU A 468 2.07 6.16 -27.20
C GLU A 468 0.64 6.17 -27.78
N LEU A 469 0.19 5.02 -28.30
CA LEU A 469 -1.17 4.86 -28.82
C LEU A 469 -2.22 5.02 -27.70
N VAL A 470 -2.02 4.39 -26.54
CA VAL A 470 -2.89 4.53 -25.37
C VAL A 470 -2.97 6.00 -24.94
N LYS A 471 -1.83 6.70 -24.84
CA LYS A 471 -1.81 8.14 -24.48
C LYS A 471 -2.59 9.01 -25.47
N LYS A 472 -2.50 8.75 -26.78
CA LYS A 472 -3.25 9.51 -27.79
C LYS A 472 -4.76 9.21 -27.77
N ILE A 473 -5.15 7.98 -27.44
CA ILE A 473 -6.57 7.63 -27.22
C ILE A 473 -7.10 8.30 -25.95
N GLN A 474 -6.33 8.27 -24.84
CA GLN A 474 -6.68 8.92 -23.57
C GLN A 474 -6.75 10.46 -23.66
N ALA A 475 -6.05 11.07 -24.62
CA ALA A 475 -6.15 12.50 -24.91
C ALA A 475 -7.39 12.88 -25.76
N SER A 476 -8.14 11.90 -26.28
CA SER A 476 -9.41 12.09 -26.99
C SER A 476 -10.58 12.02 -25.99
N LYS A 477 -11.72 12.65 -26.30
CA LYS A 477 -12.91 12.60 -25.43
C LYS A 477 -13.79 11.40 -25.76
N VAL A 478 -14.55 10.93 -24.77
CA VAL A 478 -15.63 9.97 -25.00
C VAL A 478 -16.67 10.59 -25.94
N GLY A 479 -16.99 9.89 -27.02
CA GLY A 479 -17.85 10.35 -28.11
C GLY A 479 -17.09 10.87 -29.34
N ASP A 480 -15.79 11.18 -29.23
CA ASP A 480 -14.99 11.62 -30.38
C ASP A 480 -14.87 10.51 -31.43
N LYS A 481 -14.74 10.89 -32.71
CA LYS A 481 -14.40 9.98 -33.80
C LYS A 481 -12.91 10.10 -34.11
N ILE A 482 -12.20 8.97 -34.08
CA ILE A 482 -10.79 8.87 -34.43
C ILE A 482 -10.60 7.88 -35.57
N THR A 483 -9.69 8.17 -36.50
CA THR A 483 -9.30 7.22 -37.55
C THR A 483 -8.03 6.50 -37.11
N LEU A 484 -8.08 5.19 -36.90
CA LEU A 484 -6.89 4.37 -36.67
C LEU A 484 -6.33 3.91 -38.03
N ASN A 485 -5.03 4.17 -38.24
CA ASN A 485 -4.32 3.82 -39.47
C ASN A 485 -3.68 2.44 -39.30
N LEU A 486 -4.28 1.41 -39.91
CA LEU A 486 -3.93 0.01 -39.70
C LEU A 486 -3.10 -0.57 -40.85
N ILE A 487 -2.35 -1.64 -40.55
CA ILE A 487 -1.93 -2.65 -41.52
C ILE A 487 -2.68 -3.95 -41.19
N ARG A 488 -3.36 -4.52 -42.20
CA ARG A 488 -4.08 -5.80 -42.15
C ARG A 488 -3.72 -6.60 -43.40
N ASP A 489 -3.30 -7.85 -43.24
CA ASP A 489 -2.87 -8.72 -44.35
C ASP A 489 -1.84 -8.05 -45.29
N GLY A 490 -0.90 -7.28 -44.71
CA GLY A 490 0.11 -6.50 -45.42
C GLY A 490 -0.39 -5.24 -46.14
N LYS A 491 -1.70 -4.92 -46.07
CA LYS A 491 -2.33 -3.77 -46.73
C LYS A 491 -2.66 -2.67 -45.72
N LYS A 492 -2.51 -1.41 -46.11
CA LYS A 492 -2.98 -0.27 -45.31
C LYS A 492 -4.51 -0.20 -45.34
N VAL A 493 -5.12 0.00 -44.16
CA VAL A 493 -6.56 0.13 -43.98
C VAL A 493 -6.81 1.19 -42.91
N ASP A 494 -7.58 2.22 -43.24
CA ASP A 494 -8.00 3.24 -42.27
C ASP A 494 -9.38 2.89 -41.72
N VAL A 495 -9.55 2.94 -40.40
CA VAL A 495 -10.79 2.55 -39.70
C VAL A 495 -11.23 3.68 -38.77
N GLU A 496 -12.44 4.22 -38.98
CA GLU A 496 -13.06 5.16 -38.05
C GLU A 496 -13.60 4.40 -36.83
N VAL A 497 -13.22 4.86 -35.63
CA VAL A 497 -13.63 4.33 -34.33
C VAL A 497 -14.20 5.47 -33.49
N THR A 498 -15.39 5.30 -32.93
CA THR A 498 -15.91 6.20 -31.90
C THR A 498 -15.25 5.86 -30.56
N VAL A 499 -14.69 6.85 -29.87
CA VAL A 499 -14.06 6.68 -28.56
C VAL A 499 -15.13 6.42 -27.50
N GLY A 500 -15.20 5.19 -26.98
CA GLY A 500 -16.10 4.82 -25.88
C GLY A 500 -15.53 5.14 -24.50
N ASP A 501 -16.38 5.04 -23.49
CA ASP A 501 -15.99 5.06 -22.07
C ASP A 501 -15.81 3.63 -21.54
N ARG A 502 -14.63 3.35 -20.97
CA ARG A 502 -14.27 2.05 -20.38
C ARG A 502 -15.18 1.67 -19.22
N ASN A 503 -15.69 2.64 -18.47
CA ASN A 503 -16.59 2.42 -17.34
C ASN A 503 -17.85 1.64 -17.76
N ASN A 504 -18.28 1.75 -19.02
CA ASN A 504 -19.46 1.04 -19.52
C ASN A 504 -19.16 -0.43 -19.90
N ASP A 505 -17.99 -0.70 -20.48
CA ASP A 505 -17.59 -2.04 -20.90
C ASP A 505 -17.20 -2.94 -19.72
N GLU A 506 -16.66 -2.39 -18.62
CA GLU A 506 -16.38 -3.19 -17.41
C GLU A 506 -17.67 -3.75 -16.79
N ASN A 507 -18.78 -3.00 -16.83
CA ASN A 507 -20.10 -3.52 -16.43
C ASN A 507 -20.59 -4.63 -17.39
N LEU A 508 -20.38 -4.47 -18.70
CA LEU A 508 -20.75 -5.47 -19.71
C LEU A 508 -19.96 -6.78 -19.57
N GLN A 509 -18.67 -6.72 -19.22
CA GLN A 509 -17.85 -7.90 -18.97
C GLN A 509 -18.28 -8.61 -17.67
N GLN A 510 -18.55 -7.86 -16.60
CA GLN A 510 -19.05 -8.44 -15.34
C GLN A 510 -20.42 -9.13 -15.51
N GLN A 511 -21.31 -8.60 -16.35
CA GLN A 511 -22.59 -9.24 -16.67
C GLN A 511 -22.45 -10.48 -17.56
N GLN A 512 -21.44 -10.54 -18.42
CA GLN A 512 -21.13 -11.72 -19.25
C GLN A 512 -20.39 -12.83 -18.49
N GLN A 513 -19.82 -12.55 -17.31
CA GLN A 513 -19.22 -13.55 -16.42
C GLN A 513 -20.19 -14.10 -15.36
N GLN A 514 -21.44 -13.60 -15.35
CA GLN A 514 -22.53 -14.01 -14.45
C GLN A 514 -23.65 -14.76 -15.21
N GLN A 515 -23.39 -15.15 -16.46
CA GLN A 515 -24.25 -15.92 -17.36
C GLN A 515 -23.48 -17.14 -17.88
#